data_AF-A0A0Q3RUK0-F1
#
_entry.id   AF-A0A0Q3RUK0-F1
#
_cell.length_a   1.000
_cell.length_b   1.000
_cell.length_c   1.000
_cell.angle_alpha   90.00
_cell.angle_beta   90.00
_cell.angle_gamma   90.00
#
_symmetry.space_group_name_H-M   'P 1'
#
loop_
_entity.id
_entity.type
_entity.pdbx_description
1 polymer ?
#
loop_
_entity_poly.entity_id
_entity_poly.type
_entity_poly.pdbx_seq_one_letter_code
_entity_poly.pdbx_strand_id
1 'polypeptide(L)' 'EILDLRSSPPTTIEEEGIVLLVKVAFSCLGASPQARPTMQEVYQASSSF' A
#
# COMPACT_ATOMS: atom_id res chain seq x y z
N GLU A 1 32.21 6.21 13.16
CA GLU A 1 31.80 6.13 11.74
C GLU A 1 30.80 5.00 11.52
N ILE A 2 29.52 5.23 11.84
CA ILE A 2 28.43 4.38 11.35
C ILE A 2 28.16 4.88 9.93
N LEU A 3 28.69 4.16 8.95
CA LEU A 3 28.43 4.44 7.55
C LEU A 3 26.91 4.35 7.32
N ASP A 4 26.35 5.39 6.72
CA ASP A 4 24.99 5.48 6.20
C ASP A 4 24.64 4.22 5.39
N LEU A 5 24.03 3.23 6.06
CA LEU A 5 23.62 1.99 5.42
C LEU A 5 22.38 2.30 4.59
N ARG A 6 22.60 2.64 3.32
CA ARG A 6 21.52 2.80 2.38
C ARG A 6 20.80 1.47 2.22
N SER A 7 19.50 1.46 2.48
CA SER A 7 18.64 0.33 2.13
C SER A 7 18.88 -0.06 0.68
N SER A 8 18.84 -1.36 0.39
CA SER A 8 18.83 -1.83 -0.99
C SER A 8 17.68 -1.16 -1.76
N PRO A 9 17.86 -0.91 -3.07
CA PRO A 9 16.75 -0.50 -3.91
C PRO A 9 15.57 -1.47 -3.73
N PRO A 10 14.33 -0.95 -3.70
CA PRO A 10 13.16 -1.81 -3.61
C PRO A 10 13.09 -2.72 -4.83
N THR A 11 12.59 -3.93 -4.61
CA THR A 11 12.22 -4.87 -5.65
C THR A 11 10.94 -4.40 -6.36
N THR A 12 10.71 -4.85 -7.59
CA THR A 12 9.47 -4.57 -8.32
C THR A 12 8.23 -5.02 -7.54
N ILE A 13 8.31 -6.10 -6.76
CA ILE A 13 7.22 -6.58 -5.91
C ILE A 13 6.89 -5.57 -4.81
N GLU A 14 7.91 -5.00 -4.15
CA GLU A 14 7.71 -3.96 -3.12
C GLU A 14 7.12 -2.69 -3.72
N GLU A 15 7.57 -2.28 -4.91
CA GLU A 15 7.03 -1.12 -5.62
C GLU A 15 5.55 -1.32 -5.98
N GLU A 16 5.19 -2.47 -6.55
CA GLU A 16 3.80 -2.82 -6.88
C GLU A 16 2.91 -2.88 -5.63
N GLY A 17 3.43 -3.45 -4.54
CA GLY A 17 2.74 -3.51 -3.26
C GLY A 17 2.44 -2.11 -2.69
N ILE A 18 3.42 -1.21 -2.72
CA ILE A 18 3.25 0.18 -2.30
C ILE A 18 2.20 0.88 -3.17
N VAL A 19 2.26 0.72 -4.50
CA VAL A 19 1.28 1.31 -5.40
C VAL A 19 -0.14 0.81 -5.08
N LEU A 20 -0.31 -0.49 -4.81
CA LEU A 20 -1.61 -1.04 -4.43
C LEU A 20 -2.10 -0.46 -3.10
N LEU A 21 -1.24 -0.45 -2.07
CA LEU A 21 -1.57 0.10 -0.75
C LEU A 21 -1.99 1.55 -0.82
N VAL A 22 -1.26 2.37 -1.59
CA VAL A 22 -1.59 3.79 -1.79
C VAL A 22 -2.95 3.93 -2.48
N LYS A 23 -3.22 3.14 -3.53
CA LYS A 23 -4.53 3.17 -4.20
C LYS A 23 -5.68 2.80 -3.24
N VAL A 24 -5.50 1.78 -2.42
CA VAL A 24 -6.50 1.37 -1.42
C VAL A 24 -6.71 2.47 -0.39
N ALA A 25 -5.63 3.06 0.15
CA ALA A 25 -5.70 4.16 1.10
C ALA A 25 -6.46 5.36 0.52
N PHE A 26 -6.22 5.72 -0.75
CA PHE A 26 -6.96 6.77 -1.42
C PHE A 26 -8.45 6.44 -1.61
N SER A 27 -8.79 5.21 -1.99
CA SER A 27 -10.19 4.78 -2.12
C SER A 27 -10.95 4.87 -0.79
N CYS A 28 -10.30 4.63 0.35
CA CYS A 28 -10.89 4.81 1.68
C CYS A 28 -11.30 6.27 1.98
N LEU A 29 -10.70 7.25 1.30
CA LEU A 29 -10.97 8.68 1.48
C LEU A 29 -12.09 9.21 0.57
N GLY A 30 -12.78 8.33 -0.18
CA GLY A 30 -13.86 8.72 -1.07
C GLY A 30 -14.96 9.52 -0.37
N ALA A 31 -15.43 10.62 -0.99
CA ALA A 31 -16.47 11.48 -0.43
C ALA A 31 -17.80 10.73 -0.22
N SER A 32 -18.15 9.86 -1.17
CA SER A 32 -19.29 8.94 -1.04
C SER A 32 -18.89 7.71 -0.21
N PRO A 33 -19.62 7.39 0.88
CA PRO A 33 -19.37 6.18 1.66
C PRO A 33 -19.46 4.89 0.84
N GLN A 34 -20.31 4.85 -0.19
CA GLN A 34 -20.53 3.66 -1.03
C GLN A 34 -19.36 3.38 -1.99
N ALA A 35 -18.54 4.39 -2.27
CA ALA A 35 -17.33 4.24 -3.09
C ALA A 35 -16.12 3.74 -2.29
N ARG A 36 -16.22 3.72 -0.95
CA ARG A 36 -15.13 3.24 -0.09
C ARG A 36 -15.14 1.72 -0.06
N PRO A 37 -13.96 1.06 -0.02
CA PRO A 37 -13.89 -0.38 0.14
C PRO A 37 -14.39 -0.79 1.52
N THR A 38 -14.85 -2.03 1.61
CA THR A 38 -15.10 -2.71 2.88
C THR A 38 -13.78 -3.03 3.58
N MET A 39 -13.81 -3.17 4.91
CA MET A 39 -12.60 -3.60 5.65
C MET A 39 -12.09 -4.98 5.23
N GLN A 40 -12.97 -5.86 4.73
CA GLN A 40 -12.56 -7.15 4.17
C GLN A 40 -11.73 -6.98 2.90
N GLU A 41 -12.15 -6.11 1.99
CA GLU A 41 -11.40 -5.80 0.76
C GLU A 41 -10.05 -5.13 1.08
N VAL A 42 -10.02 -4.23 2.07
CA VAL A 42 -8.76 -3.62 2.54
C VAL A 42 -7.80 -4.67 3.09
N TYR A 43 -8.30 -5.57 3.95
CA TYR A 43 -7.48 -6.65 4.52
C TYR A 43 -6.89 -7.55 3.43
N GLN A 44 -7.73 -7.99 2.48
CA GLN A 44 -7.30 -8.81 1.35
C GLN A 44 -6.20 -8.13 0.53
N ALA A 45 -6.40 -6.85 0.18
CA ALA A 45 -5.41 -6.09 -0.58
C ALA A 45 -4.09 -5.90 0.17
N SER A 46 -4.13 -5.69 1.49
CA SER A 46 -2.92 -5.54 2.32
C SER A 46 -2.21 -6.86 2.65
N SER A 47 -2.85 -8.01 2.41
CA SER A 47 -2.31 -9.34 2.71
C SER A 47 -1.63 -10.02 1.51
N SER A 48 -1.60 -9.34 0.35
CA SER A 48 -1.16 -9.92 -0.93
C SER A 48 0.34 -9.73 -1.22
N PHE A 49 1.09 -9.14 -0.30
CA PHE A 49 2.54 -8.93 -0.36
C PHE A 49 3.16 -9.07 1.03
#